data_AF-A0A383C814-F1
#
_entry.id   AF-A0A383C814-F1
#
_cell.length_a   1.000
_cell.length_b   1.000
_cell.length_c   1.000
_cell.angle_alpha   90.00
_cell.angle_beta   90.00
_cell.angle_gamma   90.00
#
_symmetry.space_group_name_H-M   'P 1'
#
loop_
_entity.id
_entity.type
_entity.pdbx_description
1 polymer ?
#
loop_
_entity_poly.entity_id
_entity_poly.type
_entity_poly.pdbx_seq_one_letter_code
_entity_poly.pdbx_strand_id
1 'polypeptide(L)' 'MKNPCPLCRSVETGPSFTYHWEETETEVIAVDPFFQCSKCGHSWPVKVRLVLARHSDPDDHAANESFAKRLMESG' A
#
# COMPACT_ATOMS: atom_id res chain seq x y z
N MET A 1 -5.07 -2.21 -15.48
CA MET A 1 -4.38 -3.05 -16.49
C MET A 1 -4.09 -4.41 -15.86
N LYS A 2 -4.44 -5.52 -16.52
CA LYS A 2 -4.01 -6.85 -16.09
C LYS A 2 -2.66 -7.13 -16.75
N ASN A 3 -1.60 -7.29 -15.97
CA ASN A 3 -0.27 -7.64 -16.49
C ASN A 3 -0.16 -9.16 -16.55
N PRO A 4 -0.32 -9.81 -17.71
CA PRO A 4 -0.29 -11.27 -17.78
C PRO A 4 1.06 -11.83 -17.30
N CYS A 5 1.04 -13.04 -16.76
CA CYS A 5 2.24 -13.73 -16.31
C CYS A 5 3.28 -13.79 -17.45
N PRO A 6 4.52 -13.31 -17.25
CA PRO A 6 5.55 -13.34 -18.28
C PRO A 6 5.89 -14.75 -18.76
N LEU A 7 5.74 -15.75 -17.90
CA LEU A 7 6.10 -17.14 -18.19
C LEU A 7 4.99 -17.90 -18.93
N CYS A 8 3.76 -17.90 -18.38
CA CYS A 8 2.67 -18.74 -18.90
C CYS A 8 1.54 -17.94 -19.59
N ARG A 9 1.67 -16.61 -19.66
CA ARG A 9 0.70 -15.67 -20.23
C ARG A 9 -0.70 -15.70 -19.61
N SER A 10 -0.86 -16.36 -18.45
CA SER A 10 -2.11 -16.34 -17.71
C SER A 10 -2.45 -14.92 -17.28
N VAL A 11 -3.73 -14.55 -17.42
CA VAL A 11 -4.29 -13.28 -16.91
C VAL A 11 -4.65 -13.35 -15.42
N GLU A 12 -4.52 -14.54 -14.82
CA GLU A 12 -4.67 -14.76 -13.39
C GLU A 12 -3.35 -14.43 -12.70
N THR A 13 -3.14 -13.14 -12.48
CA THR A 13 -2.12 -12.65 -11.55
C THR A 13 -2.66 -12.69 -10.14
N GLY A 14 -1.95 -13.38 -9.25
CA GLY A 14 -2.27 -13.42 -7.84
C GLY A 14 -1.97 -12.09 -7.14
N PRO A 15 -2.24 -11.99 -5.83
CA PRO A 15 -1.87 -10.84 -5.03
C PRO A 15 -0.37 -10.52 -5.12
N SER A 16 -0.03 -9.23 -5.00
CA SER A 16 1.36 -8.79 -4.84
C SER A 16 1.81 -8.97 -3.39
N PHE A 17 3.06 -9.38 -3.20
CA PHE A 17 3.66 -9.57 -1.89
C PHE A 17 4.95 -8.76 -1.76
N THR A 18 5.28 -8.38 -0.53
CA THR A 18 6.62 -7.98 -0.12
C THR A 18 6.91 -8.51 1.29
N TYR A 19 8.19 -8.65 1.63
CA TYR A 19 8.66 -8.98 2.98
C TYR A 19 9.33 -7.78 3.67
N HIS A 20 9.52 -6.67 2.95
CA HIS A 20 10.18 -5.48 3.46
C HIS A 20 9.33 -4.25 3.14
N TRP A 21 9.27 -3.34 4.10
CA TRP A 21 8.60 -2.06 3.93
C TRP A 21 9.45 -0.96 4.54
N GLU A 22 9.31 0.23 3.97
CA GLU A 22 9.89 1.46 4.45
C GLU A 22 8.75 2.36 4.94
N GLU A 23 8.94 2.94 6.12
CA GLU A 23 8.03 3.94 6.68
C GLU A 23 8.63 5.32 6.44
N THR A 24 7.86 6.17 5.78
CA THR A 24 8.13 7.60 5.66
C THR A 24 7.28 8.36 6.66
N GLU A 25 7.46 9.67 6.78
CA GLU A 25 6.64 10.52 7.67
C GLU A 25 5.13 10.42 7.40
N THR A 26 4.74 10.02 6.19
CA THR A 26 3.34 10.02 5.75
C THR A 26 2.85 8.68 5.23
N GLU A 27 3.73 7.73 4.90
CA GLU A 27 3.33 6.50 4.20
C GLU A 27 4.17 5.30 4.60
N VAL A 28 3.55 4.12 4.60
CA VAL A 28 4.24 2.83 4.63
C VAL A 28 4.26 2.28 3.20
N ILE A 29 5.46 2.07 2.66
CA ILE A 29 5.68 1.70 1.27
C ILE A 29 6.32 0.30 1.24
N ALA A 30 5.81 -0.57 0.37
CA ALA A 30 6.43 -1.86 0.10
C ALA A 30 7.73 -1.68 -0.70
N VAL A 31 8.81 -2.30 -0.22
CA VAL A 31 10.10 -2.37 -0.93
C VAL A 31 10.13 -3.62 -1.82
N ASP A 32 10.62 -3.48 -3.06
CA ASP A 32 10.75 -4.57 -4.04
C ASP A 32 9.54 -5.52 -4.13
N PRO A 33 8.31 -5.01 -4.32
CA PRO A 33 7.13 -5.87 -4.42
C PRO A 33 7.24 -6.81 -5.63
N PHE A 34 6.70 -8.01 -5.52
CA PHE A 34 6.59 -8.97 -6.63
C PHE A 34 5.17 -9.52 -6.77
N PHE A 35 4.80 -9.89 -8.00
CA PHE A 35 3.61 -10.69 -8.25
C PHE A 35 3.96 -12.17 -8.27
N GLN A 36 3.00 -13.02 -7.91
CA GLN A 36 3.06 -14.46 -8.14
C GLN A 36 1.90 -14.88 -9.04
N CYS A 37 2.18 -15.69 -10.06
CA CYS A 37 1.14 -16.26 -10.91
C CYS A 37 0.45 -17.43 -10.22
N SER A 38 -0.86 -17.33 -10.00
CA SER A 38 -1.65 -18.40 -9.37
C SER A 38 -1.68 -19.70 -10.17
N LYS A 39 -1.41 -19.64 -11.48
CA LYS A 39 -1.44 -20.82 -12.37
C LYS A 39 -0.14 -21.60 -12.42
N CYS A 40 1.02 -20.92 -12.37
CA CYS A 40 2.32 -21.56 -12.58
C CYS A 40 3.35 -21.28 -11.48
N GLY A 41 2.99 -20.51 -10.45
CA GLY A 41 3.87 -20.18 -9.32
C GLY A 41 5.02 -19.24 -9.65
N HIS A 42 5.19 -18.82 -10.91
CA HIS A 42 6.23 -17.89 -11.31
C HIS A 42 6.06 -16.54 -10.61
N SER A 43 7.16 -16.00 -10.08
CA SER A 43 7.19 -14.69 -9.45
C SER A 43 8.03 -13.69 -10.26
N TRP A 44 7.60 -12.44 -10.33
CA TRP A 44 8.32 -11.37 -11.03
C TRP A 44 8.16 -10.01 -10.34
N PRO A 45 9.19 -9.15 -10.40
CA PRO A 45 9.16 -7.86 -9.72
C PRO A 45 8.09 -6.94 -10.31
N VAL A 46 7.48 -6.14 -9.45
CA VAL A 46 6.56 -5.09 -9.85
C VAL A 46 7.30 -3.76 -9.88
N LYS A 47 7.36 -3.14 -11.06
CA LYS A 47 7.91 -1.79 -11.23
C LYS A 47 6.88 -0.72 -10.89
N VAL A 48 6.20 -0.87 -9.75
CA VAL A 48 5.23 0.12 -9.26
C VAL A 48 5.49 0.40 -7.79
N ARG A 49 5.21 1.64 -7.38
CA ARG A 49 5.19 2.01 -5.97
C ARG A 49 3.92 1.46 -5.34
N LEU A 50 4.06 0.55 -4.37
CA LEU A 50 2.94 -0.04 -3.66
C LEU A 50 2.87 0.58 -2.25
N VAL A 51 1.86 1.41 -2.02
CA VAL A 51 1.59 2.03 -0.71
C VAL A 51 0.69 1.09 0.09
N LEU A 52 1.15 0.66 1.25
CA LEU A 52 0.43 -0.25 2.14
C LEU A 52 -0.50 0.51 3.08
N ALA A 53 -0.05 1.67 3.57
CA ALA A 53 -0.84 2.56 4.42
C ALA A 53 -0.40 4.00 4.21
N ARG A 54 -1.32 4.95 4.43
CA ARG A 54 -1.01 6.36 4.61
C ARG A 54 -1.31 6.75 6.04
N HIS A 55 -0.35 7.35 6.71
CA HIS A 55 -0.61 8.10 7.92
C HIS A 55 -1.40 9.33 7.48
N SER A 56 -2.55 9.52 8.11
CA SER A 56 -3.53 10.58 7.82
C SER A 56 -2.86 11.94 7.55
N ASP A 57 -3.38 12.68 6.57
CA ASP A 57 -2.84 13.98 6.10
C ASP A 57 -2.64 14.95 7.30
N PRO A 58 -1.73 15.93 7.25
CA PRO A 58 -1.61 16.95 8.30
C PRO A 58 -2.95 17.66 8.60
N ASP A 59 -3.86 17.68 7.63
CA ASP A 59 -5.22 18.22 7.75
C ASP A 59 -6.12 17.35 8.64
N ASP A 60 -5.92 16.03 8.68
CA ASP A 60 -6.62 15.12 9.59
C ASP A 60 -6.12 15.30 11.03
N HIS A 61 -4.83 15.60 11.21
CA HIS A 61 -4.28 15.96 12.53
C HIS A 61 -4.89 17.29 13.01
N ALA A 62 -4.92 18.32 12.16
CA ALA A 62 -5.55 19.60 12.46
C ALA A 62 -7.06 19.46 12.74
N ALA A 63 -7.76 18.61 12.00
CA ALA A 63 -9.18 18.30 12.24
C ALA A 63 -9.38 17.61 13.59
N ASN A 64 -8.54 16.63 13.94
CA ASN A 64 -8.59 15.93 15.22
C ASN A 64 -8.27 16.86 16.40
N GLU A 65 -7.27 17.73 16.29
CA GLU A 65 -6.95 18.73 17.32
C GLU A 65 -8.10 19.75 17.49
N SER A 66 -8.67 20.24 16.39
CA SER A 66 -9.81 21.16 16.39
C SER A 66 -11.04 20.53 17.05
N PHE A 67 -11.30 19.25 16.78
CA PHE A 67 -12.37 18.49 17.44
C PHE A 67 -12.11 18.29 18.93
N ALA A 68 -10.90 17.87 19.31
CA ALA A 68 -10.51 17.67 20.71
C ALA A 68 -10.62 18.96 21.54
N LYS A 69 -10.22 20.10 20.97
CA LYS A 69 -10.34 21.41 21.62
C LYS A 69 -11.80 21.80 21.91
N ARG A 70 -12.70 21.61 20.93
CA ARG A 70 -14.14 21.91 21.10
C ARG A 70 -14.81 21.06 22.18
N LEU A 71 -14.39 19.79 22.32
CA LEU A 71 -14.88 18.91 23.38
C LEU A 71 -14.49 19.40 24.79
N MET A 72 -13.29 19.97 24.94
CA MET A 72 -12.82 20.51 26.23
C MET A 72 -13.46 21.87 26.57
N GLU A 73 -13.85 22.65 25.58
CA GLU A 73 -14.53 23.96 25.76
C GLU A 73 -16.05 23.84 25.98
N SER A 74 -16.62 22.65 25.77
CA SER A 74 -18.06 22.38 25.89
C SER A 74 -18.46 21.70 27.22
N GLY A 75 -17.51 21.52 28.14
CA GLY A 75 -17.74 21.00 29.51
C GLY A 75 -17.51 22.09 30.55
#